data_AF-M9RAZ0-F1
#
_entry.id   AF-M9RAZ0-F1
#
_cell.length_a   1.000
_cell.length_b   1.000
_cell.length_c   1.000
_cell.angle_alpha   90.00
_cell.angle_beta   90.00
_cell.angle_gamma   90.00
#
_symmetry.space_group_name_H-M   'P 1'
#
loop_
_entity.id
_entity.type
_entity.pdbx_description
1 polymer ?
#
loop_
_entity_poly.entity_id
_entity_poly.type
_entity_poly.pdbx_seq_one_letter_code
_entity_poly.pdbx_strand_id
1 'polypeptide(L)'
;MAATNTAGRSPDYDCTIGHELKRGGASGCYDPQEARRAHDMAQRRSGRRRKLAPGAPFYDWVRNRLIYWCWSPEQIAARLRLMHLDDLSQRISHEAIYAAIYAQPHGGLKALMIEALRRAEPSN
;
A
#
# COMPACT_ATOMS: atom_id res chain seq x y z
N MET A 1 39.05 13.96 -21.55
CA MET A 1 38.40 13.38 -22.74
C MET A 1 37.11 12.70 -22.29
N ALA A 2 35.98 13.41 -22.35
CA ALA A 2 34.67 12.87 -21.98
C ALA A 2 34.09 12.13 -23.18
N ALA A 3 33.94 10.80 -23.07
CA ALA A 3 33.27 10.00 -24.08
C ALA A 3 31.75 10.17 -23.92
N THR A 4 31.16 11.06 -24.72
CA THR A 4 29.71 11.09 -24.92
C THR A 4 29.35 9.91 -25.83
N ASN A 5 28.94 8.80 -25.23
CA ASN A 5 28.35 7.68 -25.96
C ASN A 5 27.01 8.12 -26.56
N THR A 6 27.06 8.52 -27.83
CA THR A 6 25.91 8.68 -28.72
C THR A 6 25.28 7.30 -28.93
N ALA A 7 24.38 6.91 -28.04
CA ALA A 7 23.52 5.75 -28.25
C ALA A 7 22.60 6.05 -29.43
N GLY A 8 22.70 5.19 -30.46
CA GLY A 8 21.97 5.32 -31.71
C GLY A 8 20.47 5.47 -31.50
N ARG A 9 19.89 6.40 -32.27
CA ARG A 9 18.45 6.44 -32.54
C ARG A 9 18.08 5.19 -33.34
N SER A 10 17.56 4.16 -32.68
CA SER A 10 16.80 3.08 -33.32
C SER A 10 15.31 3.34 -33.10
N PRO A 11 14.48 3.51 -34.14
CA PRO A 11 13.12 4.01 -33.95
C PRO A 11 12.11 2.96 -33.46
N ASP A 12 12.33 1.66 -33.67
CA ASP A 12 11.20 0.71 -33.59
C ASP A 12 11.57 -0.60 -32.87
N TYR A 13 11.53 -0.59 -31.54
CA TYR A 13 11.56 -1.81 -30.75
C TYR A 13 10.35 -1.84 -29.81
N ASP A 14 9.40 -2.73 -30.12
CA ASP A 14 8.18 -2.91 -29.34
C ASP A 14 8.46 -3.84 -28.14
N CYS A 15 9.28 -3.35 -27.21
CA CYS A 15 9.59 -4.06 -25.99
C CYS A 15 9.47 -3.13 -24.77
N THR A 16 9.40 -3.73 -23.58
CA THR A 16 9.24 -3.01 -22.31
C THR A 16 10.26 -1.89 -22.14
N ILE A 17 11.52 -2.11 -22.54
CA ILE A 17 12.59 -1.11 -22.48
C ILE A 17 12.31 0.08 -23.41
N GLY A 18 11.65 -0.12 -24.55
CA GLY A 18 11.30 0.93 -25.49
C GLY A 18 10.13 1.77 -25.02
N HIS A 19 9.16 1.12 -24.42
CA HIS A 19 8.04 1.79 -23.77
C HIS A 19 8.50 2.63 -22.58
N GLU A 20 9.45 2.13 -21.77
CA GLU A 20 10.05 2.88 -20.66
C GLU A 20 10.86 4.10 -21.15
N LEU A 21 11.67 3.94 -22.21
CA LEU A 21 12.42 5.05 -22.80
C LEU A 21 11.50 6.11 -23.45
N LYS A 22 10.40 5.70 -24.08
CA LYS A 22 9.38 6.61 -24.62
C LYS A 22 8.59 7.33 -23.51
N ARG A 23 8.39 6.68 -22.35
CA ARG A 23 7.72 7.28 -21.18
C ARG A 23 8.60 8.29 -20.44
N GLY A 24 9.91 8.03 -20.35
CA GLY A 24 10.84 8.78 -19.53
C GLY A 24 11.85 9.66 -20.28
N GLY A 25 11.97 9.56 -21.60
CA GLY A 25 13.01 10.24 -22.37
C GLY A 25 12.45 11.11 -23.49
N ALA A 26 12.40 12.44 -23.28
CA ALA A 26 12.02 13.39 -24.34
C ALA A 26 13.21 13.79 -25.25
N SER A 27 14.46 13.56 -24.81
CA SER A 27 15.65 14.15 -25.46
C SER A 27 16.86 13.21 -25.61
N GLY A 28 16.66 11.89 -25.51
CA GLY A 28 17.73 10.90 -25.71
C GLY A 28 18.62 10.64 -24.50
N CYS A 29 18.30 11.20 -23.34
CA CYS A 29 18.91 10.85 -22.05
C CYS A 29 17.81 10.38 -21.08
N TYR A 30 17.95 9.16 -20.58
CA TYR A 30 17.16 8.66 -19.45
C TYR A 30 17.85 9.10 -18.17
N ASP A 31 17.20 9.93 -17.37
CA ASP A 31 17.62 10.23 -16.00
C ASP A 31 16.80 9.38 -15.01
N PRO A 32 17.39 8.36 -14.37
CA PRO A 32 16.71 7.55 -13.36
C PRO A 32 16.14 8.38 -12.20
N GLN A 33 16.71 9.54 -11.90
CA GLN A 33 16.26 10.41 -10.81
C GLN A 33 14.96 11.13 -11.18
N GLU A 34 14.82 11.58 -12.42
CA GLU A 34 13.61 12.24 -12.90
C GLU A 34 12.44 11.26 -13.02
N ALA A 35 12.70 10.06 -13.55
CA ALA A 35 11.73 8.97 -13.57
C ALA A 35 11.26 8.57 -12.17
N ARG A 36 12.18 8.47 -11.19
CA ARG A 36 11.85 8.23 -9.78
C ARG A 36 10.99 9.35 -9.21
N ARG A 37 11.34 10.62 -9.43
CA ARG A 37 10.58 11.77 -8.93
C ARG A 37 9.17 11.80 -9.52
N ALA A 38 9.02 11.55 -10.82
CA ALA A 38 7.73 11.46 -11.49
C ALA A 38 6.88 10.32 -10.93
N HIS A 39 7.48 9.15 -10.70
CA HIS A 39 6.82 8.01 -10.04
C HIS A 39 6.40 8.35 -8.61
N ASP A 40 7.28 8.95 -7.81
CA ASP A 40 6.97 9.34 -6.43
C ASP A 40 5.86 10.41 -6.37
N MET A 41 5.86 11.36 -7.32
CA MET A 41 4.79 12.35 -7.49
C MET A 41 3.46 11.69 -7.87
N ALA A 42 3.48 10.72 -8.79
CA ALA A 42 2.30 9.96 -9.20
C ALA A 42 1.76 9.09 -8.05
N GLN A 43 2.62 8.44 -7.28
CA GLN A 43 2.26 7.69 -6.07
C GLN A 43 1.60 8.59 -5.03
N ARG A 44 2.12 9.81 -4.80
CA ARG A 44 1.53 10.80 -3.90
C ARG A 44 0.13 11.24 -4.34
N ARG A 45 -0.09 11.42 -5.66
CA ARG A 45 -1.41 11.78 -6.23
C ARG A 45 -2.39 10.60 -6.25
N SER A 46 -1.89 9.40 -6.48
CA SER A 46 -2.67 8.16 -6.62
C SER A 46 -2.95 7.45 -5.29
N GLY A 47 -2.48 8.00 -4.17
CA GLY A 47 -2.64 7.41 -2.84
C GLY A 47 -4.10 7.42 -2.40
N ARG A 48 -4.87 6.38 -2.78
CA ARG A 48 -6.19 6.10 -2.20
C ARG A 48 -6.01 6.12 -0.68
N ARG A 49 -6.71 7.02 0.02
CA ARG A 49 -6.53 7.21 1.47
C ARG A 49 -6.64 5.86 2.16
N ARG A 50 -5.57 5.45 2.85
CA ARG A 50 -5.56 4.21 3.61
C ARG A 50 -6.54 4.38 4.77
N LYS A 51 -7.68 3.70 4.72
CA LYS A 51 -8.74 3.76 5.73
C LYS A 51 -8.32 3.23 7.10
N LEU A 52 -7.17 2.55 7.15
CA LEU A 52 -6.57 1.92 8.31
C LEU A 52 -5.11 2.40 8.54
N ALA A 53 -4.87 3.69 8.31
CA ALA A 53 -3.62 4.33 8.75
C ALA A 53 -3.81 4.96 10.14
N PRO A 54 -2.73 5.19 10.91
CA PRO A 54 -2.82 6.02 12.12
C PRO A 54 -3.51 7.35 11.85
N GLY A 55 -4.53 7.68 12.63
CA GLY A 55 -5.39 8.86 12.41
C GLY A 55 -6.55 8.68 11.41
N ALA A 56 -6.69 7.50 10.80
CA ALA A 56 -7.86 7.15 10.00
C ALA A 56 -9.03 6.73 10.93
N PRO A 57 -10.29 6.98 10.52
CA PRO A 57 -11.46 6.81 11.39
C PRO A 57 -11.66 5.39 11.93
N PHE A 58 -11.20 4.36 11.21
CA PHE A 58 -11.36 2.96 11.63
C PHE A 58 -10.14 2.39 12.36
N TYR A 59 -9.02 3.12 12.40
CA TYR A 59 -7.77 2.62 12.93
C TYR A 59 -7.85 2.33 14.43
N ASP A 60 -8.33 3.29 15.22
CA ASP A 60 -8.46 3.14 16.67
C ASP A 60 -9.50 2.07 17.04
N TRP A 61 -10.60 1.99 16.26
CA TRP A 61 -11.65 1.01 16.50
C TRP A 61 -11.16 -0.42 16.27
N VAL A 62 -10.53 -0.68 15.11
CA VAL A 62 -9.94 -1.99 14.79
C VAL A 62 -8.85 -2.35 15.80
N ARG A 63 -7.97 -1.41 16.16
CA ARG A 63 -6.92 -1.61 17.17
C ARG A 63 -7.51 -2.04 18.51
N ASN A 64 -8.50 -1.31 19.02
CA ASN A 64 -9.07 -1.59 20.34
C ASN A 64 -9.76 -2.96 20.37
N ARG A 65 -10.42 -3.38 19.28
CA ARG A 65 -11.04 -4.72 19.19
C ARG A 65 -10.04 -5.85 19.09
N LEU A 66 -8.91 -5.65 18.40
CA LEU A 66 -7.80 -6.60 18.40
C LEU A 66 -7.22 -6.74 19.82
N ILE A 67 -6.73 -5.64 20.40
CA ILE A 67 -5.93 -5.71 21.64
C ILE A 67 -6.76 -6.07 22.88
N TYR A 68 -7.94 -5.45 23.06
CA TYR A 68 -8.72 -5.63 24.29
C TYR A 68 -9.73 -6.77 24.21
N TRP A 69 -10.24 -7.07 23.01
CA TRP A 69 -11.33 -8.03 22.83
C TRP A 69 -10.88 -9.30 22.11
N CYS A 70 -9.64 -9.37 21.62
CA CYS A 70 -9.08 -10.50 20.88
C CYS A 70 -9.98 -10.94 19.71
N TRP A 71 -10.64 -9.98 19.04
CA TRP A 71 -11.47 -10.31 17.88
C TRP A 71 -10.60 -10.68 16.68
N SER A 72 -11.03 -11.69 15.92
CA SER A 72 -10.37 -12.03 14.66
C SER A 72 -10.61 -10.93 13.61
N PRO A 73 -9.70 -10.73 12.64
CA PRO A 73 -9.88 -9.78 11.54
C PRO A 73 -11.18 -10.00 10.76
N GLU A 74 -11.63 -11.24 10.66
CA GLU A 74 -12.89 -11.64 10.04
C GLU A 74 -14.11 -11.16 10.83
N GLN A 75 -14.10 -11.32 12.16
CA GLN A 75 -15.17 -10.81 13.04
C GLN A 75 -15.27 -9.28 12.97
N ILE A 76 -14.11 -8.61 12.96
CA ILE A 76 -14.02 -7.15 12.83
C ILE A 76 -14.58 -6.71 11.47
N ALA A 77 -14.19 -7.36 10.37
CA ALA A 77 -14.68 -7.06 9.03
C ALA A 77 -16.19 -7.31 8.88
N ALA A 78 -16.70 -8.42 9.42
CA ALA A 78 -18.12 -8.74 9.42
C ALA A 78 -18.93 -7.70 10.20
N ARG A 79 -18.43 -7.28 11.36
CA ARG A 79 -19.09 -6.25 12.17
C ARG A 79 -19.06 -4.88 11.50
N LEU A 80 -17.95 -4.48 10.87
CA LEU A 80 -17.87 -3.23 10.09
C LEU A 80 -18.83 -3.25 8.90
N ARG A 81 -18.95 -4.39 8.20
CA ARG A 81 -19.92 -4.55 7.13
C ARG A 81 -21.36 -4.39 7.64
N LEU A 82 -21.66 -4.86 8.85
CA LEU A 82 -22.99 -4.74 9.46
C LEU A 82 -23.28 -3.31 9.98
N MET A 83 -22.27 -2.59 10.46
CA MET A 83 -22.42 -1.20 10.92
C MET A 83 -22.53 -0.21 9.75
N HIS A 84 -21.94 -0.52 8.60
CA HIS A 84 -21.91 0.35 7.42
C HIS A 84 -22.53 -0.37 6.21
N LEU A 85 -23.81 -0.76 6.33
CA LEU A 85 -24.54 -1.34 5.21
C LEU A 85 -24.65 -0.34 4.05
N ASP A 86 -24.92 0.93 4.38
CA ASP A 86 -25.29 1.99 3.44
C ASP A 86 -24.09 2.68 2.78
N ASP A 87 -22.92 2.68 3.43
CA ASP A 87 -21.69 3.28 2.89
C ASP A 87 -20.68 2.22 2.43
N LEU A 88 -20.76 1.88 1.14
CA LEU A 88 -19.82 0.97 0.47
C LEU A 88 -18.37 1.47 0.55
N SER A 89 -18.17 2.79 0.64
CA SER A 89 -16.85 3.40 0.77
C SER A 89 -16.26 3.25 2.17
N GLN A 90 -17.03 2.77 3.16
CA GLN A 90 -16.57 2.46 4.51
C GLN A 90 -16.42 0.96 4.77
N ARG A 91 -16.71 0.12 3.77
CA ARG A 91 -16.45 -1.32 3.87
C ARG A 91 -14.94 -1.60 3.88
N ILE A 92 -14.54 -2.45 4.82
CA ILE A 92 -13.17 -2.89 5.04
C ILE A 92 -13.19 -4.42 5.09
N SER A 93 -12.38 -5.07 4.26
CA SER A 93 -12.20 -6.53 4.28
C SER A 93 -11.20 -6.96 5.36
N HIS A 94 -11.26 -8.22 5.76
CA HIS A 94 -10.25 -8.81 6.67
C HIS A 94 -8.84 -8.74 6.07
N GLU A 95 -8.69 -8.91 4.76
CA GLU A 95 -7.43 -8.71 4.05
C GLU A 95 -6.88 -7.28 4.20
N ALA A 96 -7.75 -6.27 4.15
CA ALA A 96 -7.32 -4.88 4.37
C ALA A 96 -6.84 -4.65 5.81
N ILE A 97 -7.44 -5.35 6.78
CA ILE A 97 -7.01 -5.33 8.19
C ILE A 97 -5.64 -6.00 8.32
N TYR A 98 -5.43 -7.18 7.73
CA TYR A 98 -4.12 -7.83 7.70
C TYR A 98 -3.05 -6.94 7.06
N ALA A 99 -3.33 -6.39 5.87
CA ALA A 99 -2.42 -5.48 5.19
C ALA A 99 -2.08 -4.25 6.05
N ALA A 100 -3.06 -3.70 6.78
CA ALA A 100 -2.84 -2.57 7.67
C ALA A 100 -1.98 -2.91 8.89
N ILE A 101 -2.12 -4.12 9.46
CA ILE A 101 -1.29 -4.60 10.57
C ILE A 101 0.16 -4.76 10.12
N TYR A 102 0.38 -5.38 8.95
CA TYR A 102 1.73 -5.63 8.45
C TYR A 102 2.42 -4.38 7.90
N ALA A 103 1.66 -3.44 7.34
CA ALA A 103 2.16 -2.17 6.81
C ALA A 103 2.59 -1.17 7.89
N GLN A 104 2.31 -1.42 9.17
CA GLN A 104 2.81 -0.57 10.25
C GLN A 104 4.34 -0.68 10.38
N PRO A 105 5.03 0.43 10.70
CA PRO A 105 6.44 0.40 11.05
C PRO A 105 6.67 -0.54 12.23
N HIS A 106 7.80 -1.22 12.24
CA HIS A 106 8.09 -2.24 13.24
C HIS A 106 8.24 -1.57 14.61
N GLY A 107 7.50 -2.05 15.61
CA GLY A 107 7.46 -1.44 16.94
C GLY A 107 6.47 -2.16 17.88
N GLY A 108 6.43 -1.71 19.14
CA GLY A 108 5.61 -2.34 20.19
C GLY A 108 4.12 -2.42 19.86
N LEU A 109 3.60 -1.45 19.10
CA LEU A 109 2.20 -1.44 18.67
C LEU A 109 1.87 -2.58 17.69
N LYS A 110 2.74 -2.82 16.70
CA LYS A 110 2.60 -3.95 15.78
C LYS A 110 2.73 -5.28 16.53
N ALA A 111 3.66 -5.36 17.50
CA ALA A 111 3.84 -6.56 18.33
C ALA A 111 2.58 -6.89 19.14
N LEU A 112 1.94 -5.89 19.76
CA LEU A 112 0.69 -6.08 20.50
C LEU A 112 -0.46 -6.55 19.61
N MET A 113 -0.57 -6.02 18.39
CA MET A 113 -1.60 -6.45 17.43
C MET A 113 -1.35 -7.87 16.93
N ILE A 114 -0.10 -8.26 16.67
CA ILE A 114 0.26 -9.64 16.28
C ILE A 114 0.00 -10.61 17.44
N GLU A 115 0.33 -10.23 18.67
CA GLU A 115 0.09 -11.06 19.85
C GLU A 115 -1.41 -11.30 20.07
N ALA A 116 -2.22 -10.27 19.87
CA ALA A 116 -3.67 -10.40 19.89
C ALA A 116 -4.22 -11.37 18.82
N LEU A 117 -3.63 -11.36 17.61
CA LEU A 117 -3.99 -12.33 16.56
C LEU A 117 -3.65 -13.77 16.97
N ARG A 118 -2.48 -14.00 17.57
CA ARG A 118 -2.07 -15.33 18.03
C ARG A 118 -2.99 -15.89 19.11
N ARG A 119 -3.51 -15.03 19.99
CA ARG A 119 -4.47 -15.43 21.03
C ARG A 119 -5.87 -15.71 20.45
N ALA A 120 -6.19 -15.09 19.31
CA ALA A 120 -7.48 -15.22 18.63
C ALA A 120 -7.54 -16.41 17.67
N GLU A 121 -6.48 -17.23 17.55
CA GLU A 121 -6.51 -18.55 16.94
C GLU A 121 -6.94 -19.59 18.01
N PRO A 122 -8.22 -19.94 18.15
CA PRO A 122 -8.57 -21.21 18.77
C PRO A 122 -8.18 -22.33 17.80
N SER A 123 -7.40 -23.28 18.31
CA SER A 123 -7.24 -24.65 17.81
C SER A 123 -8.49 -25.11 17.03
N ASN A 124 -8.34 -25.29 15.71
CA ASN A 124 -9.26 -26.11 14.93
C ASN A 124 -8.97 -27.59 15.18
#